data_AF-A0A1I8PU87-F1
#
_entry.id   AF-A0A1I8PU87-F1
#
_cell.length_a   1.000
_cell.length_b   1.000
_cell.length_c   1.000
_cell.angle_alpha   90.00
_cell.angle_beta   90.00
_cell.angle_gamma   90.00
#
_symmetry.space_group_name_H-M   'P 1'
#
loop_
_entity.id
_entity.type
_entity.pdbx_description
1 polymer ?
#
loop_
_entity_poly.entity_id
_entity_poly.type
_entity_poly.pdbx_seq_one_letter_code
_entity_poly.pdbx_strand_id
1 'polypeptide(L)'
;MAFGSVLHNNQHNIGRSEPPVGVGDPCAGCNKPILDKFLLNVLERGWHASCVRCCECLQPLTDKCFSRESKLYCRNDFFRRYGTKCSGCGQGIAPSDLVRKPRDKVFHLNCFTCCICHKQLSTGEQLYVLDENKYICKDDYLLGKAPSICGHNSLS
;
A
#
# COMPACT_ATOMS: atom_id res chain seq x y z
N MET A 1 -14.15 2.37 -8.71
CA MET A 1 -13.09 3.10 -7.98
C MET A 1 -12.75 2.29 -6.72
N ALA A 2 -11.57 1.67 -6.59
CA ALA A 2 -11.31 0.65 -5.56
C ALA A 2 -10.66 1.14 -4.26
N PHE A 3 -10.53 2.47 -4.12
CA PHE A 3 -9.79 3.09 -3.00
C PHE A 3 -10.64 4.16 -2.29
N GLY A 4 -11.91 4.30 -2.65
CA GLY A 4 -12.79 5.34 -2.14
C GLY A 4 -13.31 4.96 -0.77
N SER A 5 -12.80 5.62 0.28
CA SER A 5 -13.59 6.31 1.32
C SER A 5 -12.89 6.37 2.68
N VAL A 6 -11.87 5.56 2.96
CA VAL A 6 -11.28 5.48 4.32
C VAL A 6 -9.93 6.22 4.47
N LEU A 7 -9.30 6.67 3.39
CA LEU A 7 -7.88 7.11 3.44
C LEU A 7 -7.63 8.60 3.13
N HIS A 8 -8.65 9.38 2.76
CA HIS A 8 -8.46 10.80 2.44
C HIS A 8 -8.07 11.65 3.67
N ASN A 9 -8.52 11.28 4.88
CA ASN A 9 -8.26 12.07 6.09
C ASN A 9 -6.80 11.98 6.59
N ASN A 10 -6.02 11.02 6.09
CA ASN A 10 -4.64 10.82 6.52
C ASN A 10 -3.63 11.45 5.56
N GLN A 11 -4.08 12.10 4.48
CA GLN A 11 -3.20 12.75 3.51
C GLN A 11 -2.98 14.21 3.90
N HIS A 12 -1.73 14.64 3.93
CA HIS A 12 -1.37 16.02 4.25
C HIS A 12 -0.42 16.59 3.19
N ASN A 13 -0.58 17.88 2.91
CA ASN A 13 0.38 18.62 2.10
C ASN A 13 1.60 18.97 2.94
N ILE A 14 2.76 19.03 2.30
CA ILE A 14 4.02 19.41 2.92
C ILE A 14 4.30 20.86 2.50
N GLY A 15 4.12 21.79 3.44
CA GLY A 15 4.40 23.20 3.21
C GLY A 15 5.87 23.52 3.46
N ARG A 16 6.40 24.53 2.79
CA ARG A 16 7.71 25.11 3.11
C ARG A 16 7.50 26.47 3.76
N SER A 17 8.21 26.73 4.85
CA SER A 17 8.11 27.98 5.60
C SER A 17 9.47 28.42 6.13
N GLU A 18 9.61 29.70 6.43
CA GLU A 18 10.77 30.23 7.15
C GLU A 18 10.60 29.97 8.65
N PRO A 19 11.67 29.58 9.37
CA PRO A 19 11.60 29.41 10.81
C PRO A 19 11.31 30.77 11.49
N PRO A 20 10.53 30.78 12.59
CA PRO A 20 10.32 32.00 13.36
C PRO A 20 11.64 32.55 13.88
N VAL A 21 11.79 33.88 13.86
CA VAL A 21 12.96 34.58 14.40
C VAL A 21 12.95 34.44 15.93
N GLY A 22 13.71 33.48 16.47
CA GLY A 22 13.76 33.19 17.91
C GLY A 22 14.17 31.75 18.24
N VAL A 23 13.77 31.25 19.41
CA VAL A 23 13.94 29.84 19.81
C VAL A 23 13.09 28.98 18.87
N GLY A 24 13.72 28.35 17.89
CA GLY A 24 13.04 27.53 16.89
C GLY A 24 12.33 26.33 17.54
N ASP A 25 11.07 26.11 17.15
CA ASP A 25 10.31 24.94 17.58
C ASP A 25 11.10 23.64 17.35
N PRO A 26 11.02 22.67 18.27
CA PRO A 26 11.68 21.39 18.10
C PRO A 26 11.09 20.63 16.92
N CYS A 27 11.95 20.05 16.10
CA CYS A 27 11.54 19.20 14.99
C CYS A 27 10.73 18.02 15.49
N ALA A 28 9.51 17.84 14.97
CA ALA A 28 8.63 16.75 15.39
C ALA A 28 9.16 15.34 15.08
N GLY A 29 10.17 15.22 14.19
CA GLY A 29 10.80 13.94 13.88
C GLY A 29 11.99 13.57 14.77
N CYS A 30 12.81 14.54 15.19
CA CYS A 30 14.06 14.27 15.92
C CYS A 30 14.16 14.98 17.28
N ASN A 31 13.18 15.82 17.63
CA ASN A 31 13.09 16.62 18.85
C ASN A 31 14.27 17.59 19.07
N LYS A 32 15.05 17.89 18.02
CA LYS A 32 16.12 18.89 18.03
C LYS A 32 15.62 20.23 17.48
N PRO A 33 16.18 21.36 17.92
CA PRO A 33 15.82 22.67 17.37
C PRO A 33 16.08 22.72 15.86
N ILE A 34 15.20 23.39 15.13
CA ILE A 34 15.35 23.63 13.70
C ILE A 34 16.15 24.91 13.50
N LEU A 35 17.41 24.76 13.05
CA LEU A 35 18.33 25.86 12.77
C LEU A 35 18.55 26.07 11.26
N ASP A 36 17.86 25.29 10.42
CA ASP A 36 17.94 25.37 8.97
C ASP A 36 17.32 26.68 8.47
N LYS A 37 17.79 27.18 7.32
CA LYS A 37 17.22 28.39 6.68
C LYS A 37 15.71 28.25 6.38
N PHE A 38 15.24 27.04 6.15
CA PHE A 38 13.85 26.73 5.87
C PHE A 38 13.43 25.47 6.62
N LEU A 39 12.16 25.40 7.00
CA LEU A 39 11.55 24.22 7.60
C LEU A 39 10.41 23.71 6.73
N LEU A 40 10.06 22.45 6.94
CA LEU A 40 8.85 21.86 6.37
C LEU A 40 7.76 21.80 7.42
N ASN A 41 6.55 22.22 7.04
CA ASN A 41 5.38 22.19 7.91
C ASN A 41 4.46 21.03 7.51
N VAL A 42 4.22 20.12 8.46
CA VAL A 42 3.33 18.96 8.29
C VAL A 42 2.54 18.80 9.58
N LEU A 43 1.21 18.71 9.48
CA LEU A 43 0.30 18.63 10.65
C LEU A 43 0.51 19.78 11.64
N GLU A 44 0.71 21.00 11.13
CA GLU A 44 0.94 22.20 11.95
C GLU A 44 2.19 22.09 12.86
N ARG A 45 3.14 21.22 12.50
CA ARG A 45 4.41 21.03 13.20
C ARG A 45 5.58 21.27 12.24
N GLY A 46 6.65 21.84 12.78
CA GLY A 46 7.91 22.02 12.07
C GLY A 46 8.74 20.74 12.00
N TRP A 47 9.35 20.51 10.84
CA TRP A 47 10.25 19.40 10.58
C TRP A 47 11.49 19.88 9.81
N HIS A 48 12.64 19.26 10.07
CA HIS A 48 13.79 19.36 9.17
C HIS A 48 13.45 18.71 7.83
N ALA A 49 14.01 19.24 6.74
CA ALA A 49 13.86 18.63 5.41
C ALA A 49 14.33 17.17 5.38
N SER A 50 15.37 16.83 6.14
CA SER A 50 15.89 15.46 6.28
C SER A 50 15.01 14.55 7.15
N CYS A 51 14.18 15.12 8.04
CA CYS A 51 13.30 14.37 8.93
C CYS A 51 11.95 14.05 8.29
N VAL A 52 11.54 14.78 7.25
CA VAL A 52 10.33 14.50 6.48
C VAL A 52 10.59 13.37 5.47
N ARG A 53 10.50 12.14 5.97
CA ARG A 53 10.72 10.91 5.20
C ARG A 53 9.73 9.82 5.58
N CYS A 54 9.50 8.88 4.68
CA CYS A 54 8.70 7.69 4.98
C CYS A 54 9.37 6.87 6.09
N CYS A 55 8.63 6.47 7.12
CA CYS A 55 9.19 5.63 8.19
C CYS A 55 9.48 4.18 7.75
N GLU A 56 8.95 3.75 6.59
CA GLU A 56 9.13 2.41 6.04
C GLU A 56 10.30 2.36 5.05
N CYS A 57 10.20 3.12 3.95
CA CYS A 57 11.21 3.10 2.89
C CYS A 57 12.29 4.18 3.04
N LEU A 58 12.18 5.05 4.06
CA LEU A 58 13.11 6.17 4.33
C LEU A 58 13.23 7.21 3.20
N GLN A 59 12.42 7.11 2.15
CA GLN A 59 12.45 8.08 1.06
C GLN A 59 11.93 9.45 1.53
N PRO A 60 12.57 10.55 1.08
CA PRO A 60 12.13 11.90 1.40
C PRO A 60 10.73 12.16 0.83
N LEU A 61 9.88 12.87 1.58
CA LEU A 61 8.53 13.24 1.16
C LEU A 61 8.53 14.73 0.79
N THR A 62 8.14 15.06 -0.45
CA THR A 62 8.27 16.43 -1.00
C THR A 62 6.95 17.18 -1.06
N ASP A 63 5.91 16.57 -1.62
CA ASP A 63 4.65 17.25 -1.91
C ASP A 63 3.55 16.89 -0.93
N LYS A 64 3.34 15.59 -0.76
CA LYS A 64 2.29 15.03 0.09
C LYS A 64 2.83 13.86 0.89
N CYS A 65 2.37 13.75 2.12
CA CYS A 65 2.62 12.61 2.98
C CYS A 65 1.32 12.01 3.47
N PHE A 66 1.41 10.78 3.98
CA PHE A 66 0.37 10.19 4.79
C PHE A 66 0.82 10.14 6.23
N SER A 67 -0.05 10.46 7.18
CA SER A 67 0.28 10.35 8.60
C SER A 67 -0.59 9.31 9.30
N ARG A 68 0.01 8.59 10.25
CA ARG A 68 -0.71 7.72 11.19
C ARG A 68 0.16 7.46 12.41
N GLU A 69 -0.44 7.53 13.60
CA GLU A 69 0.26 7.26 14.88
C GLU A 69 1.56 8.07 15.00
N SER A 70 1.52 9.38 14.67
CA SER A 70 2.67 10.29 14.67
C SER A 70 3.82 9.93 13.71
N LYS A 71 3.63 8.96 12.81
CA LYS A 71 4.60 8.58 11.78
C LYS A 71 4.18 9.09 10.41
N LEU A 72 5.17 9.44 9.58
CA LEU A 72 4.97 9.82 8.19
C LEU A 72 5.24 8.63 7.26
N TYR A 73 4.41 8.50 6.24
CA TYR A 73 4.46 7.43 5.25
C TYR A 73 4.39 8.01 3.83
N CYS A 74 5.05 7.35 2.89
CA CYS A 74 4.79 7.59 1.48
C CYS A 74 3.42 7.00 1.09
N ARG A 75 2.89 7.42 -0.05
CA ARG A 75 1.62 6.92 -0.58
C ARG A 75 1.61 5.39 -0.74
N ASN A 76 2.71 4.81 -1.20
CA ASN A 76 2.79 3.39 -1.48
C ASN A 76 2.72 2.56 -0.19
N ASP A 77 3.58 2.87 0.78
CA ASP A 77 3.71 2.10 2.03
C ASP A 77 2.51 2.28 2.94
N PHE A 78 1.91 3.47 2.94
CA PHE A 78 0.69 3.71 3.70
C PHE A 78 -0.45 2.79 3.25
N PHE A 79 -0.67 2.66 1.95
CA PHE A 79 -1.70 1.79 1.39
C PHE A 79 -1.33 0.30 1.50
N ARG A 80 -0.05 -0.05 1.40
CA ARG A 80 0.40 -1.43 1.66
C ARG A 80 0.15 -1.87 3.10
N ARG A 81 0.26 -0.96 4.08
CA ARG A 81 0.01 -1.30 5.49
C ARG A 81 -1.46 -1.21 5.89
N TYR A 82 -2.13 -0.14 5.45
CA TYR A 82 -3.44 0.25 5.99
C TYR A 82 -4.56 0.29 4.96
N GLY A 83 -4.25 0.06 3.68
CA GLY A 83 -5.22 0.03 2.59
C GLY A 83 -5.81 -1.34 2.34
N THR A 84 -6.38 -1.49 1.14
CA THR A 84 -7.01 -2.73 0.68
C THR A 84 -5.99 -3.86 0.61
N LYS A 85 -6.36 -5.04 1.13
CA LYS A 85 -5.51 -6.24 1.07
C LYS A 85 -5.91 -7.12 -0.11
N CYS A 86 -4.91 -7.73 -0.73
CA CYS A 86 -5.10 -8.76 -1.75
C CYS A 86 -5.79 -9.97 -1.11
N SER A 87 -6.91 -10.39 -1.68
CA SER A 87 -7.67 -11.56 -1.21
C SER A 87 -6.95 -12.88 -1.47
N GLY A 88 -5.91 -12.90 -2.33
CA GLY A 88 -5.12 -14.09 -2.63
C GLY A 88 -3.91 -14.30 -1.70
N CYS A 89 -3.14 -13.24 -1.42
CA CYS A 89 -1.92 -13.35 -0.60
C CYS A 89 -2.01 -12.64 0.76
N GLY A 90 -3.11 -11.94 1.05
CA GLY A 90 -3.30 -11.17 2.28
C GLY A 90 -2.46 -9.90 2.40
N GLN A 91 -1.53 -9.65 1.47
CA GLN A 91 -0.67 -8.48 1.48
C GLN A 91 -1.42 -7.23 1.00
N GLY A 92 -1.07 -6.06 1.54
CA GLY A 92 -1.68 -4.81 1.10
C GLY A 92 -1.31 -4.43 -0.33
N ILE A 93 -2.26 -3.80 -0.99
CA ILE A 93 -2.18 -3.37 -2.38
C ILE A 93 -1.82 -1.90 -2.39
N ALA A 94 -0.69 -1.58 -3.00
CA ALA A 94 -0.29 -0.21 -3.25
C ALA A 94 -1.08 0.40 -4.42
N PRO A 95 -1.23 1.73 -4.49
CA PRO A 95 -1.94 2.39 -5.58
C PRO A 95 -1.26 2.21 -6.94
N SER A 96 0.04 1.94 -6.93
CA SER A 96 0.85 1.63 -8.10
C SER A 96 0.73 0.18 -8.56
N ASP A 97 0.19 -0.71 -7.72
CA ASP A 97 0.07 -2.13 -8.04
C ASP A 97 -1.10 -2.36 -9.03
N LEU A 98 -0.83 -3.15 -10.05
CA LEU A 98 -1.87 -3.61 -10.97
C LEU A 98 -2.70 -4.73 -10.33
N VAL A 99 -4.02 -4.60 -10.43
CA VAL A 99 -4.95 -5.48 -9.72
C VAL A 99 -6.08 -6.00 -10.60
N ARG A 100 -6.62 -7.16 -10.23
CA ARG A 100 -7.89 -7.70 -10.72
C ARG A 100 -8.97 -7.54 -9.66
N LYS A 101 -10.20 -7.32 -10.12
CA LYS A 101 -11.37 -7.12 -9.26
C LYS A 101 -12.52 -8.04 -9.67
N PRO A 102 -12.40 -9.36 -9.44
CA PRO A 102 -13.52 -10.26 -9.62
C PRO A 102 -14.56 -10.00 -8.53
N ARG A 103 -15.81 -9.72 -8.93
CA ARG A 103 -16.91 -9.41 -8.00
C ARG A 103 -16.50 -8.27 -7.04
N ASP A 104 -16.56 -8.50 -5.73
CA ASP A 104 -16.23 -7.54 -4.67
C ASP A 104 -14.85 -7.76 -4.03
N LYS A 105 -13.99 -8.60 -4.63
CA LYS A 105 -12.65 -8.90 -4.11
C LYS A 105 -11.58 -8.20 -4.95
N VAL A 106 -10.39 -8.01 -4.38
CA VAL A 106 -9.24 -7.41 -5.08
C VAL A 106 -8.04 -8.32 -4.96
N PHE A 107 -7.36 -8.56 -6.08
CA PHE A 107 -6.18 -9.42 -6.16
C PHE A 107 -5.05 -8.71 -6.91
N HIS A 108 -3.81 -8.94 -6.52
CA HIS A 108 -2.68 -8.66 -7.43
C HIS A 108 -2.83 -9.48 -8.70
N LEU A 109 -2.31 -8.98 -9.83
CA LEU A 109 -2.28 -9.76 -11.09
C LEU A 109 -1.67 -11.16 -10.91
N ASN A 110 -0.61 -11.27 -10.12
CA ASN A 110 0.10 -12.53 -9.89
C ASN A 110 -0.61 -13.44 -8.88
N CYS A 111 -1.59 -12.92 -8.14
CA CYS A 111 -2.40 -13.69 -7.19
C CYS A 111 -3.72 -14.16 -7.79
N PHE A 112 -4.14 -13.63 -8.94
CA PHE A 112 -5.35 -14.04 -9.64
C PHE A 112 -5.01 -15.13 -10.67
N THR A 113 -4.75 -16.33 -10.17
CA THR A 113 -4.24 -17.46 -10.94
C THR A 113 -5.11 -18.72 -10.75
N CYS A 114 -5.02 -19.65 -11.69
CA CYS A 114 -5.59 -20.99 -11.53
C CYS A 114 -4.95 -21.70 -10.34
N CYS A 115 -5.75 -22.29 -9.44
CA CYS A 115 -5.23 -23.03 -8.30
C CYS A 115 -4.56 -24.37 -8.65
N ILE A 116 -4.64 -24.80 -9.92
CA ILE A 116 -4.06 -26.06 -10.42
C ILE A 116 -2.76 -25.77 -11.18
N CYS A 117 -2.82 -25.01 -12.28
CA CYS A 117 -1.66 -24.74 -13.13
C CYS A 117 -0.94 -23.41 -12.81
N HIS A 118 -1.43 -22.61 -11.86
CA HIS A 118 -0.91 -21.27 -11.55
C HIS A 118 -0.90 -20.26 -12.71
N LYS A 119 -1.54 -20.58 -13.83
CA LYS A 119 -1.72 -19.66 -14.95
C LYS A 119 -2.49 -18.42 -14.50
N GLN A 120 -2.01 -17.24 -14.89
CA GLN A 120 -2.74 -15.98 -14.69
C GLN A 120 -4.03 -15.96 -15.50
N LEU A 121 -5.14 -15.72 -14.83
CA LEU A 121 -6.45 -15.66 -15.46
C LEU A 121 -6.66 -14.25 -16.01
N SER A 122 -6.97 -14.12 -17.29
CA SER A 122 -7.08 -12.82 -17.99
C SER A 122 -8.52 -12.36 -18.22
N THR A 123 -8.70 -11.05 -18.43
CA THR A 123 -10.02 -10.50 -18.78
C THR A 123 -10.52 -11.16 -20.08
N GLY A 124 -11.74 -11.69 -20.06
CA GLY A 124 -12.34 -12.38 -21.20
C GLY A 124 -12.06 -13.89 -21.27
N GLU A 125 -11.19 -14.45 -20.41
CA GLU A 125 -11.03 -15.90 -20.30
C GLU A 125 -12.15 -16.51 -19.44
N GLN A 126 -12.63 -17.69 -19.85
CA GLN A 126 -13.57 -18.47 -19.04
C GLN A 126 -12.83 -19.07 -17.83
N LEU A 127 -13.39 -18.85 -16.65
CA LEU A 127 -12.86 -19.36 -15.38
C LEU A 127 -14.00 -19.88 -14.52
N TYR A 128 -13.67 -20.79 -13.63
CA TYR A 128 -14.60 -21.44 -12.71
C TYR A 128 -14.22 -21.09 -11.28
N VAL A 129 -15.23 -20.77 -10.48
CA VAL A 129 -15.04 -20.41 -9.06
C VAL A 129 -15.26 -21.67 -8.24
N LEU A 130 -14.24 -22.11 -7.50
CA LEU A 130 -14.35 -23.23 -6.57
C LEU A 130 -14.81 -22.78 -5.18
N ASP A 131 -14.27 -21.64 -4.74
CA ASP A 131 -14.45 -21.07 -3.41
C ASP A 131 -14.29 -19.55 -3.48
N GLU A 132 -14.54 -18.79 -2.40
CA GLU A 132 -14.54 -17.32 -2.42
C GLU A 132 -13.28 -16.69 -3.05
N ASN A 133 -12.12 -17.30 -2.83
CA ASN A 133 -10.82 -16.81 -3.32
C ASN A 133 -10.08 -17.81 -4.23
N LYS A 134 -10.73 -18.90 -4.66
CA LYS A 134 -10.10 -19.96 -5.46
C LYS A 134 -10.73 -20.09 -6.83
N TYR A 135 -9.89 -20.02 -7.86
CA TYR A 135 -10.31 -20.02 -9.26
C TYR A 135 -9.60 -21.12 -10.04
N ILE A 136 -10.29 -21.70 -11.00
CA ILE A 136 -9.76 -22.70 -11.95
C ILE A 136 -9.91 -22.17 -13.37
N CYS A 137 -8.90 -22.37 -14.22
CA CYS A 137 -8.99 -22.06 -15.65
C CYS A 137 -9.85 -23.09 -16.39
N LYS A 138 -10.43 -22.69 -17.53
CA LYS A 138 -11.25 -23.59 -18.35
C LYS A 138 -10.58 -24.94 -18.64
N ASP A 139 -9.30 -24.92 -19.00
CA ASP A 139 -8.58 -26.13 -19.42
C ASP A 139 -8.49 -27.14 -18.28
N ASP A 140 -8.10 -26.72 -17.08
CA ASP A 140 -7.99 -27.62 -15.91
C ASP A 140 -9.37 -28.07 -15.41
N TYR A 141 -10.41 -27.22 -15.53
CA TYR A 141 -11.78 -27.59 -15.20
C TYR A 141 -12.30 -28.71 -16.11
N LEU A 142 -12.12 -28.58 -17.42
CA LEU A 142 -12.58 -29.57 -18.41
C LEU A 142 -11.81 -30.89 -18.32
N LEU A 143 -10.55 -30.85 -17.90
CA LEU A 143 -9.74 -32.05 -17.65
C LEU A 143 -10.12 -32.77 -16.34
N GLY A 144 -11.05 -32.23 -15.54
CA GLY A 144 -11.45 -32.81 -14.26
C GLY A 144 -10.33 -32.80 -13.23
N LYS A 145 -9.35 -31.90 -13.35
CA LYS A 145 -8.26 -31.81 -12.37
C LYS A 145 -8.81 -31.25 -11.06
N ALA A 146 -8.83 -32.09 -10.03
CA ALA A 146 -9.14 -31.64 -8.69
C ALA A 146 -7.93 -30.91 -8.08
N PRO A 147 -8.15 -29.88 -7.24
CA PRO A 147 -7.08 -29.31 -6.42
C PRO A 147 -6.64 -30.36 -5.41
N SER A 148 -5.59 -31.10 -5.73
CA SER A 148 -4.87 -31.93 -4.77
C SER A 148 -4.18 -30.97 -3.79
N ILE A 149 -4.88 -30.57 -2.73
CA ILE A 149 -4.37 -29.89 -1.53
C ILE A 149 -3.40 -28.74 -1.86
N CYS A 150 -3.90 -27.50 -1.86
CA CYS A 150 -3.04 -26.32 -1.91
C CYS A 150 -2.12 -26.31 -0.68
N GLY A 151 -0.93 -26.91 -0.83
CA GLY A 151 0.11 -26.97 0.17
C GLY A 151 0.55 -25.55 0.49
N HIS A 152 0.29 -25.14 1.72
CA HIS A 152 1.07 -24.08 2.34
C HIS A 152 2.53 -24.54 2.31
N ASN A 153 3.34 -24.02 1.39
CA ASN A 153 4.78 -24.10 1.53
C ASN A 153 5.16 -23.21 2.70
N SER A 154 5.28 -23.82 3.88
CA SER A 154 6.07 -23.30 4.98
C SER A 154 7.48 -23.07 4.45
N LEU A 155 7.92 -21.81 4.48
CA LEU A 155 9.29 -21.42 4.21
C LEU A 155 10.24 -22.21 5.11
N SER A 156 11.22 -22.87 4.48
CA SER A 156 12.44 -23.40 5.09
C SER A 156 13.35 -22.29 5.60
#